data_AF-A0A2N2LV91-F1
#
_entry.id   AF-A0A2N2LV91-F1
#
_cell.length_a   1.000
_cell.length_b   1.000
_cell.length_c   1.000
_cell.angle_alpha   90.00
_cell.angle_beta   90.00
_cell.angle_gamma   90.00
#
_symmetry.space_group_name_H-M   'P 1'
#
loop_
_entity.id
_entity.type
_entity.pdbx_description
1 polymer ?
#
loop_
_entity_poly.entity_id
_entity_poly.type
_entity_poly.pdbx_seq_one_letter_code
_entity_poly.pdbx_strand_id
1 'polypeptide(L)'
;MSIRYYSTNRHVNAMEGITPFTGDVSFQEALLAGQAPDEGLFVPDRIPQLSMNDIIALRDKPYWQAALLVSSAFLSEEYPPDVLESIVKDAYNYPVPLEAVYPR
;
A
#
# COMPACT_ATOMS: atom_id res chain seq x y z
N MET A 1 -5.13 1.38 15.20
CA MET A 1 -3.68 1.45 15.45
C MET A 1 -3.06 1.49 14.08
N SER A 2 -2.23 2.48 13.78
CA SER A 2 -1.70 2.64 12.42
C SER A 2 -0.90 1.40 11.98
N ILE A 3 -0.84 1.15 10.68
CA ILE A 3 0.02 0.11 10.12
C ILE A 3 1.46 0.60 10.23
N ARG A 4 2.33 -0.20 10.84
CA ARG A 4 3.77 0.04 10.85
C ARG A 4 4.43 -0.75 9.72
N TYR A 5 5.64 -0.35 9.35
CA TYR A 5 6.41 -0.98 8.29
C TYR A 5 7.74 -1.47 8.81
N TYR A 6 8.16 -2.65 8.36
CA TYR A 6 9.43 -3.26 8.73
C TYR A 6 10.21 -3.71 7.50
N SER A 7 11.52 -3.95 7.64
CA SER A 7 12.34 -4.44 6.53
C SER A 7 12.18 -5.94 6.29
N THR A 8 12.08 -6.33 5.02
CA THR A 8 12.16 -7.74 4.60
C THR A 8 13.43 -8.45 5.08
N ASN A 9 14.51 -7.70 5.32
CA ASN A 9 15.80 -8.24 5.75
C ASN A 9 15.98 -8.31 7.29
N ARG A 10 14.95 -7.99 8.08
CA ARG A 10 15.04 -7.88 9.55
C ARG A 10 15.49 -9.16 10.29
N HIS A 11 15.41 -10.32 9.62
CA HIS A 11 15.82 -11.63 10.16
C HIS A 11 16.97 -12.27 9.37
N VAL A 12 17.58 -11.55 8.43
CA VAL A 12 18.74 -12.07 7.70
C VAL A 12 19.89 -12.22 8.68
N ASN A 13 20.39 -13.45 8.82
CA ASN A 13 21.60 -13.70 9.61
C ASN A 13 22.74 -12.93 8.97
N ALA A 14 23.47 -12.14 9.78
CA ALA A 14 24.50 -11.21 9.34
C ALA A 14 25.34 -11.76 8.19
N MET A 15 24.98 -11.37 6.96
CA MET A 15 25.83 -11.50 5.80
C MET A 15 26.91 -10.44 5.92
N GLU A 16 28.13 -10.77 5.49
CA GLU A 16 29.26 -9.84 5.59
C GLU A 16 28.91 -8.53 4.87
N GLY A 17 28.83 -7.43 5.64
CA GLY A 17 28.46 -6.10 5.14
C GLY A 17 27.00 -5.65 5.36
N ILE A 18 26.08 -6.53 5.80
CA ILE A 18 24.66 -6.17 6.02
C ILE A 18 24.32 -6.22 7.51
N THR A 19 23.84 -5.11 8.06
CA THR A 19 23.29 -5.03 9.42
C THR A 19 21.76 -4.97 9.35
N PRO A 20 21.02 -5.98 9.84
CA PRO A 20 19.55 -6.01 9.77
C PRO A 20 18.90 -4.81 10.47
N PHE A 21 17.91 -4.22 9.83
CA PHE A 21 17.05 -3.20 10.41
C PHE A 21 15.88 -3.88 11.14
N THR A 22 15.88 -3.83 12.47
CA THR A 22 14.89 -4.53 13.31
C THR A 22 13.78 -3.64 13.84
N GLY A 23 13.82 -2.32 13.56
CA GLY A 23 12.80 -1.38 13.95
C GLY A 23 11.53 -1.45 13.10
N ASP A 24 10.50 -0.71 13.53
CA ASP A 24 9.28 -0.49 12.76
C ASP A 24 9.07 1.02 12.55
N VAL A 25 8.70 1.42 11.33
CA VAL A 25 8.55 2.83 10.91
C VAL A 25 7.10 3.14 10.49
N SER A 26 6.72 4.41 10.41
CA SER A 26 5.42 4.83 9.85
C SER A 26 5.41 4.71 8.33
N PHE A 27 4.22 4.85 7.72
CA PHE A 27 4.12 4.95 6.26
C PHE A 27 4.94 6.12 5.71
N GLN A 28 4.85 7.30 6.34
CA GLN A 28 5.59 8.50 5.90
C GLN A 28 7.11 8.27 5.92
N GLU A 29 7.63 7.65 6.98
CA GLU A 29 9.05 7.33 7.11
C GLU A 29 9.49 6.34 6.02
N ALA A 30 8.72 5.27 5.81
CA ALA A 30 9.01 4.28 4.76
C ALA A 30 8.95 4.90 3.35
N LEU A 31 7.95 5.74 3.06
CA LEU A 31 7.76 6.41 1.78
C LEU A 31 8.93 7.34 1.44
N LEU A 32 9.39 8.13 2.41
CA LEU A 32 10.48 9.09 2.20
C LEU A 32 11.86 8.42 2.16
N ALA A 33 12.05 7.31 2.88
CA ALA A 33 13.28 6.52 2.83
C ALA A 33 13.41 5.73 1.52
N GLY A 34 12.29 5.23 0.97
CA GLY A 34 12.27 4.36 -0.19
C GLY A 34 12.74 2.94 0.15
N GLN A 35 14.06 2.70 0.09
CA GLN A 35 14.66 1.41 0.47
C GLN A 35 14.97 1.38 1.97
N ALA A 36 14.84 0.22 2.61
CA ALA A 36 15.22 0.08 4.01
C ALA A 36 16.76 0.17 4.19
N PRO A 37 17.25 0.59 5.37
CA PRO A 37 18.69 0.78 5.61
C PRO A 37 19.55 -0.49 5.50
N ASP A 38 18.92 -1.66 5.60
CA ASP A 38 19.54 -2.99 5.50
C ASP A 38 19.38 -3.60 4.11
N GLU A 39 19.21 -2.75 3.10
CA GLU A 39 19.00 -3.08 1.68
C GLU A 39 17.72 -3.86 1.39
N GLY A 40 16.86 -4.06 2.40
CA GLY A 40 15.55 -4.66 2.25
C GLY A 40 14.49 -3.70 1.73
N LEU A 41 13.26 -4.21 1.60
CA LEU A 41 12.09 -3.42 1.26
C LEU A 41 11.19 -3.26 2.49
N PHE A 42 10.56 -2.09 2.63
CA PHE A 42 9.54 -1.90 3.66
C PHE A 42 8.25 -2.62 3.29
N VAL A 43 7.75 -3.42 4.24
CA VAL A 43 6.46 -4.12 4.13
C VAL A 43 5.62 -3.85 5.38
N PRO A 44 4.28 -3.84 5.26
CA PRO A 44 3.41 -3.55 6.39
C PRO A 44 3.42 -4.69 7.42
N ASP A 45 3.23 -4.33 8.69
CA ASP A 45 3.15 -5.25 9.84
C ASP A 45 1.96 -6.20 9.78
N ARG A 46 0.95 -5.85 8.98
CA ARG A 46 -0.23 -6.66 8.68
C ARG A 46 -0.81 -6.29 7.32
N ILE A 47 -1.51 -7.23 6.71
CA ILE A 47 -2.32 -6.98 5.52
C ILE A 47 -3.77 -6.74 5.93
N PRO A 48 -4.32 -5.52 5.75
CA PRO A 48 -5.73 -5.24 6.03
C PRO A 48 -6.65 -6.17 5.24
N GLN A 49 -7.72 -6.62 5.89
CA GLN A 49 -8.76 -7.41 5.24
C GLN A 49 -9.88 -6.49 4.79
N LEU A 50 -10.26 -6.61 3.52
CA LEU A 50 -11.39 -5.88 2.95
C LEU A 50 -12.67 -6.71 3.07
N SER A 51 -13.78 -6.05 3.38
CA SER A 51 -15.09 -6.70 3.42
C SER A 51 -15.52 -7.14 2.02
N MET A 52 -16.06 -8.36 1.92
CA MET A 52 -16.63 -8.85 0.67
C MET A 52 -17.78 -7.96 0.18
N ASN A 53 -18.56 -7.37 1.09
CA ASN A 53 -19.65 -6.47 0.72
C ASN A 53 -19.11 -5.18 0.06
N ASP A 54 -18.01 -4.62 0.59
CA ASP A 54 -17.39 -3.43 0.02
C ASP A 54 -16.80 -3.72 -1.36
N ILE A 55 -16.18 -4.90 -1.52
CA ILE A 55 -15.64 -5.36 -2.81
C ILE A 55 -16.78 -5.51 -3.84
N ILE A 56 -17.90 -6.13 -3.46
CA ILE A 56 -19.05 -6.30 -4.36
C ILE A 56 -19.66 -4.94 -4.74
N ALA A 57 -19.70 -3.99 -3.80
CA ALA A 57 -20.21 -2.64 -4.04
C ALA A 57 -19.37 -1.82 -5.04
N LEU A 58 -18.12 -2.23 -5.31
CA LEU A 58 -17.26 -1.64 -6.34
C LEU A 58 -17.61 -2.08 -7.77
N ARG A 59 -18.56 -3.00 -7.97
CA ARG A 59 -19.02 -3.36 -9.31
C ARG A 59 -19.49 -2.10 -10.07
N ASP A 60 -19.01 -1.95 -11.29
CA ASP A 60 -19.31 -0.84 -12.21
C ASP A 60 -18.90 0.56 -11.67
N LYS A 61 -18.08 0.61 -10.62
CA LYS A 61 -17.52 1.86 -10.10
C LYS A 61 -16.27 2.28 -10.86
N PRO A 62 -15.98 3.59 -10.94
CA PRO A 62 -14.75 4.08 -11.55
C PRO A 62 -13.53 3.59 -10.77
N TYR A 63 -12.40 3.41 -11.47
CA TYR A 63 -11.16 2.84 -10.92
C TYR A 63 -10.69 3.54 -9.64
N TRP A 64 -10.81 4.87 -9.57
CA TRP A 64 -10.40 5.64 -8.39
C TRP A 64 -11.16 5.24 -7.11
N GLN A 65 -12.40 4.73 -7.20
CA GLN A 65 -13.13 4.27 -6.01
C GLN A 65 -12.57 2.95 -5.46
N ALA A 66 -12.15 2.04 -6.35
CA ALA A 66 -11.46 0.82 -5.95
C ALA A 66 -10.09 1.14 -5.35
N ALA A 67 -9.34 2.05 -5.98
CA ALA A 67 -8.08 2.54 -5.43
C ALA A 67 -8.27 3.19 -4.04
N LEU A 68 -9.29 4.02 -3.87
CA LEU A 68 -9.60 4.68 -2.59
C LEU A 68 -9.92 3.67 -1.49
N LEU A 69 -10.72 2.63 -1.79
CA LEU A 69 -11.02 1.57 -0.81
C LEU A 69 -9.73 0.90 -0.32
N VAL A 70 -8.87 0.49 -1.25
CA VAL A 70 -7.61 -0.19 -0.92
C VAL A 70 -6.66 0.74 -0.19
N SER A 71 -6.42 1.95 -0.71
CA SER A 71 -5.55 2.95 -0.08
C SER A 71 -6.02 3.33 1.32
N SER A 72 -7.33 3.49 1.55
CA SER A 72 -7.88 3.81 2.87
C SER A 72 -7.62 2.71 3.89
N ALA A 73 -7.65 1.44 3.46
CA ALA A 73 -7.35 0.32 4.36
C ALA A 73 -5.90 0.35 4.89
N PHE A 74 -4.97 0.94 4.13
CA PHE A 74 -3.59 1.12 4.55
C PHE A 74 -3.30 2.46 5.23
N LEU A 75 -3.95 3.54 4.77
CA LEU A 75 -3.52 4.92 5.03
C LEU A 75 -4.54 5.77 5.79
N SER A 76 -5.69 5.23 6.18
CA SER A 76 -6.76 6.00 6.85
C SER A 76 -6.36 6.61 8.20
N GLU A 77 -5.35 6.05 8.87
CA GLU A 77 -4.80 6.62 10.12
C GLU A 77 -3.65 7.61 9.86
N GLU A 78 -3.18 7.77 8.62
CA GLU A 78 -2.08 8.66 8.22
C GLU A 78 -2.58 10.00 7.63
N TYR A 79 -3.76 10.02 7.01
CA TYR A 79 -4.31 11.19 6.35
C TYR A 79 -5.79 11.42 6.68
N PRO A 80 -6.26 12.68 6.67
CA PRO A 80 -7.69 12.96 6.60
C PRO A 80 -8.35 12.29 5.38
N PRO A 81 -9.58 11.74 5.50
CA PRO A 81 -10.22 11.01 4.40
C PRO A 81 -10.38 11.82 3.10
N ASP A 82 -10.68 13.11 3.22
CA ASP A 82 -10.85 14.04 2.10
C ASP A 82 -9.53 14.31 1.36
N VAL A 83 -8.41 14.39 2.08
CA VAL A 83 -7.08 14.54 1.50
C VAL A 83 -6.71 13.30 0.69
N LEU A 84 -6.92 12.11 1.26
CA LEU A 84 -6.62 10.85 0.56
C LEU A 84 -7.49 10.69 -0.69
N GLU A 85 -8.79 10.99 -0.60
CA GLU A 85 -9.70 10.98 -1.74
C GLU A 85 -9.25 11.94 -2.86
N SER A 86 -8.80 13.14 -2.50
CA SER A 86 -8.29 14.11 -3.47
C SER A 86 -7.05 13.59 -4.20
N ILE A 87 -6.09 13.02 -3.48
CA ILE A 87 -4.86 12.44 -4.06
C ILE A 87 -5.20 11.30 -5.00
N VAL A 88 -6.07 10.38 -4.58
CA VAL A 88 -6.45 9.20 -5.38
C VAL A 88 -7.19 9.62 -6.66
N LYS A 89 -8.09 10.60 -6.59
CA LYS A 89 -8.80 11.12 -7.78
C LYS A 89 -7.86 11.81 -8.76
N ASP A 90 -6.89 12.58 -8.26
CA ASP A 90 -5.89 13.25 -9.10
C ASP A 90 -4.95 12.23 -9.79
N ALA A 91 -4.49 11.22 -9.04
CA ALA A 91 -3.62 10.16 -9.55
C ALA A 91 -4.30 9.27 -10.60
N TYR A 92 -5.58 8.96 -10.43
CA TYR A 92 -6.34 8.07 -11.31
C TYR A 92 -7.39 8.80 -12.14
N ASN A 93 -6.97 9.87 -12.82
CA ASN A 93 -7.79 10.69 -13.70
C ASN A 93 -7.93 10.14 -15.14
N TYR A 94 -7.58 8.87 -15.36
CA TYR A 94 -7.59 8.19 -16.65
C TYR A 94 -8.28 6.81 -16.56
N PRO A 95 -8.80 6.27 -17.68
CA PRO A 95 -9.42 4.95 -17.68
C PRO A 95 -8.37 3.82 -17.59
N VAL A 96 -8.74 2.72 -16.95
CA VAL A 96 -7.95 1.47 -16.89
C VAL A 96 -8.77 0.33 -17.50
N PRO A 97 -8.91 0.28 -18.85
CA PRO A 97 -9.78 -0.69 -19.52
C PRO A 97 -9.17 -2.09 -19.56
N LEU A 98 -10.03 -3.11 -19.58
CA LEU A 98 -9.63 -4.48 -19.89
C LEU A 98 -9.80 -4.75 -21.38
N GLU A 99 -8.75 -5.23 -22.03
CA GLU A 99 -8.77 -5.65 -23.44
C GLU A 99 -8.86 -7.18 -23.53
N ALA A 100 -9.84 -7.67 -24.29
CA ALA A 100 -9.97 -9.10 -24.55
C ALA A 100 -8.97 -9.52 -25.64
N VAL A 101 -7.95 -10.29 -25.24
CA VAL A 101 -6.87 -10.74 -26.16
C VAL A 101 -7.25 -11.99 -26.95
N TYR A 102 -8.26 -12.74 -26.50
CA TYR A 102 -8.78 -13.92 -27.20
C TYR A 102 -10.31 -13.87 -27.31
N PRO A 103 -10.91 -14.35 -28.41
CA PRO A 103 -12.35 -14.51 -28.50
C PRO A 103 -12.81 -15.56 -27.47
N ARG A 104 -13.84 -15.20 -26.71
CA ARG A 104 -14.59 -16.13 -25.84
C ARG A 104 -15.42 -17.11 -26.65
#